data_AF-A0A8S3G0S8-F1
#
_entry.id   AF-A0A8S3G0S8-F1
#
_cell.length_a   1.000
_cell.length_b   1.000
_cell.length_c   1.000
_cell.angle_alpha   90.00
_cell.angle_beta   90.00
_cell.angle_gamma   90.00
#
_symmetry.space_group_name_H-M   'P 1'
#
loop_
_entity.id
_entity.type
_entity.pdbx_description
1 polymer ?
#
loop_
_entity_poly.entity_id
_entity_poly.type
_entity_poly.pdbx_seq_one_letter_code
_entity_poly.pdbx_strand_id
1 'polypeptide(L)'
;MLNSVDNWGLLNLDIVWCYLCMQNVNDLQDAVERLMRCDTCFVKVYGNSFQRLKALQKDGMGHMVLFVRLHLLQAIVAYHAGRKTDAKNLLGMAEEEARMMRIEPEKLTQIMLMGYTTTEARRGLRSAQGNIDQAIEFIIE
;
A
#
# COMPACT_ATOMS: atom_id res chain seq x y z
N MET A 1 -23.60 -12.63 1.44
CA MET A 1 -23.52 -11.16 1.33
C MET A 1 -23.00 -10.49 2.62
N LEU A 2 -22.04 -11.09 3.33
CA LEU A 2 -21.32 -10.46 4.46
C LEU A 2 -19.80 -10.72 4.44
N ASN A 3 -19.28 -11.28 3.35
CA ASN A 3 -17.87 -11.12 2.97
C ASN A 3 -17.64 -9.79 2.23
N SER A 4 -18.68 -8.95 2.15
CA SER A 4 -18.71 -7.64 1.48
C SER A 4 -18.36 -6.50 2.43
N VAL A 5 -17.79 -6.81 3.60
CA VAL A 5 -17.36 -5.81 4.60
C VAL A 5 -15.84 -5.87 4.80
N ASP A 6 -15.08 -6.00 3.71
CA ASP A 6 -13.64 -5.65 3.69
C ASP A 6 -13.42 -4.15 4.03
N ASN A 7 -14.51 -3.37 4.03
CA ASN A 7 -14.54 -1.96 4.38
C ASN A 7 -14.25 -1.68 5.88
N TRP A 8 -14.32 -2.70 6.77
CA TRP A 8 -14.08 -2.45 8.19
C TRP A 8 -12.60 -2.19 8.50
N GLY A 9 -11.68 -2.91 7.87
CA GLY A 9 -10.24 -2.66 7.99
C GLY A 9 -9.86 -1.28 7.43
N LEU A 10 -10.41 -0.93 6.27
CA LEU A 10 -10.20 0.36 5.61
C LEU A 10 -10.74 1.54 6.44
N LEU A 11 -11.95 1.42 6.99
CA LEU A 11 -12.53 2.45 7.84
C LEU A 11 -11.67 2.72 9.09
N ASN A 12 -11.13 1.68 9.72
CA ASN A 12 -10.22 1.85 10.86
C ASN A 12 -8.95 2.58 10.45
N LEU A 13 -8.42 2.30 9.26
CA LEU A 13 -7.24 2.97 8.71
C LEU A 13 -7.50 4.46 8.45
N ASP A 14 -8.65 4.79 7.86
CA ASP A 14 -9.04 6.18 7.58
C ASP A 14 -9.34 6.97 8.86
N ILE A 15 -9.96 6.36 9.88
CA ILE A 15 -10.18 7.00 11.19
C ILE A 15 -8.86 7.38 11.85
N VAL A 16 -7.86 6.48 11.83
CA VAL A 16 -6.54 6.75 12.40
C VAL A 16 -5.82 7.87 11.63
N TRP A 17 -5.99 7.94 10.31
CA TRP A 17 -5.50 9.06 9.51
C TRP A 17 -6.14 10.39 9.92
N CYS A 18 -7.45 10.40 10.18
CA CYS A 18 -8.13 11.60 10.68
C CYS A 18 -7.58 12.05 12.04
N TYR A 19 -7.33 11.12 12.98
CA TYR A 19 -6.71 11.46 14.27
C TYR A 19 -5.35 12.13 14.11
N LEU A 20 -4.53 11.63 13.18
CA LEU A 20 -3.25 12.23 12.85
C LEU A 20 -3.41 13.65 12.28
N CYS A 21 -4.31 13.85 11.32
CA CYS A 21 -4.57 15.15 10.70
C CYS A 21 -5.06 16.19 11.73
N MET A 22 -5.80 15.75 12.75
CA MET A 22 -6.27 16.61 13.85
C MET A 22 -5.19 16.86 14.92
N GLN A 23 -3.99 16.28 14.79
CA GLN A 23 -2.91 16.30 15.79
C GLN A 23 -3.38 15.87 17.20
N ASN A 24 -4.44 15.06 17.27
CA ASN A 24 -5.03 14.68 18.52
C ASN A 24 -4.32 13.45 19.08
N VAL A 25 -3.28 13.71 19.88
CA VAL A 25 -2.46 12.66 20.50
C VAL A 25 -3.18 12.00 21.70
N ASN A 26 -4.30 12.56 22.18
CA ASN A 26 -5.02 12.03 23.33
C ASN A 26 -5.75 10.72 23.01
N ASP A 27 -6.03 10.46 21.73
CA ASP A 27 -6.73 9.25 21.27
C ASP A 27 -5.76 8.15 20.77
N LEU A 28 -4.48 8.21 21.17
CA LEU A 28 -3.45 7.27 20.73
C LEU A 28 -3.81 5.81 21.05
N GLN A 29 -4.46 5.56 22.18
CA GLN A 29 -4.88 4.22 22.57
C GLN A 29 -5.96 3.65 21.64
N ASP A 30 -6.97 4.47 21.26
CA ASP A 30 -7.99 4.07 20.28
C ASP A 30 -7.34 3.83 18.91
N ALA A 31 -6.36 4.66 18.53
CA ALA A 31 -5.61 4.46 17.29
C ALA A 31 -4.86 3.12 17.26
N VAL A 32 -4.22 2.70 18.37
CA VAL A 32 -3.55 1.39 18.49
C VAL A 32 -4.54 0.25 18.26
N GLU A 33 -5.68 0.26 18.95
CA GLU A 33 -6.69 -0.81 18.85
C GLU A 33 -7.26 -0.91 17.43
N ARG A 34 -7.49 0.23 16.77
CA ARG A 34 -7.97 0.28 15.39
C ARG A 34 -6.96 -0.25 14.40
N LEU A 35 -5.67 0.06 14.57
CA LEU A 35 -4.62 -0.47 13.72
C LEU A 35 -4.42 -1.98 13.90
N MET A 36 -4.54 -2.50 15.13
CA MET A 36 -4.49 -3.95 15.38
C MET A 36 -5.65 -4.70 14.69
N ARG A 37 -6.85 -4.10 14.72
CA ARG A 37 -8.03 -4.63 14.03
C ARG A 37 -7.86 -4.59 12.51
N CYS A 38 -7.27 -3.52 11.98
CA CYS A 38 -6.94 -3.38 10.56
C CYS A 38 -5.95 -4.47 10.12
N ASP A 39 -4.86 -4.65 10.87
CA ASP A 39 -3.83 -5.65 10.60
C ASP A 39 -4.39 -7.08 10.61
N THR A 40 -5.18 -7.43 11.63
CA THR A 40 -5.87 -8.73 11.70
C THR A 40 -6.78 -8.95 10.49
N CYS A 41 -7.49 -7.90 10.06
CA CYS A 41 -8.34 -7.98 8.87
C CYS A 41 -7.51 -8.19 7.61
N PHE A 42 -6.38 -7.48 7.47
CA PHE A 42 -5.50 -7.60 6.30
C PHE A 42 -4.85 -8.99 6.23
N VAL A 43 -4.41 -9.54 7.36
CA VAL A 43 -3.91 -10.91 7.45
C VAL A 43 -4.98 -11.92 7.03
N LYS A 44 -6.24 -11.71 7.42
CA LYS A 44 -7.35 -12.60 7.06
C LYS A 44 -7.71 -12.53 5.57
N VAL A 45 -7.71 -11.33 4.99
CA VAL A 45 -8.11 -11.09 3.59
C VAL A 45 -6.98 -11.39 2.61
N TYR A 46 -5.75 -11.00 2.95
CA TYR A 46 -4.58 -11.08 2.06
C TYR A 46 -3.56 -12.15 2.45
N GLY A 47 -3.71 -12.78 3.62
CA GLY A 47 -2.81 -13.83 4.13
C GLY A 47 -1.71 -13.31 5.07
N ASN A 48 -1.08 -14.24 5.79
CA ASN A 48 0.11 -13.95 6.59
C ASN A 48 1.25 -13.53 5.65
N SER A 49 1.61 -12.24 5.70
CA SER A 49 2.68 -11.66 4.91
C SER A 49 2.37 -11.56 3.41
N PHE A 50 2.82 -10.44 2.86
CA PHE A 50 3.11 -10.06 1.47
C PHE A 50 3.26 -11.14 0.36
N GLN A 51 3.50 -12.41 0.71
CA GLN A 51 3.72 -13.52 -0.22
C GLN A 51 2.51 -13.80 -1.13
N ARG A 52 1.28 -13.69 -0.61
CA ARG A 52 0.08 -13.97 -1.43
C ARG A 52 -0.29 -12.81 -2.36
N LEU A 53 0.06 -11.59 -1.97
CA LEU A 53 -0.17 -10.37 -2.74
C LEU A 53 0.75 -10.25 -3.96
N LYS A 54 2.03 -10.65 -3.83
CA LYS A 54 2.93 -10.78 -4.99
C LYS A 54 2.44 -11.82 -6.00
N ALA A 55 1.72 -12.86 -5.55
CA ALA A 55 1.24 -13.94 -6.41
C ALA A 55 -0.07 -13.60 -7.16
N LEU A 56 -0.87 -12.65 -6.67
CA LEU A 56 -2.13 -12.23 -7.30
C LEU A 56 -1.88 -11.08 -8.29
N GLN A 57 -1.49 -11.47 -9.50
CA GLN A 57 -1.05 -10.61 -10.62
C GLN A 57 -2.05 -9.57 -11.15
N LYS A 58 -3.32 -9.53 -10.71
CA LYS A 58 -4.33 -8.63 -11.33
C LYS A 58 -4.69 -7.36 -10.55
N ASP A 59 -4.47 -7.31 -9.24
CA ASP A 59 -4.83 -6.15 -8.38
C ASP A 59 -3.74 -5.78 -7.36
N GLY A 60 -2.52 -6.31 -7.53
CA GLY A 60 -1.44 -6.21 -6.55
C GLY A 60 -1.13 -4.77 -6.12
N MET A 61 -1.14 -3.81 -7.05
CA MET A 61 -0.78 -2.43 -6.73
C MET A 61 -1.82 -1.70 -5.86
N GLY A 62 -3.12 -1.98 -6.04
CA GLY A 62 -4.17 -1.36 -5.22
C GLY A 62 -4.06 -1.76 -3.76
N HIS A 63 -3.82 -3.05 -3.51
CA HIS A 63 -3.60 -3.57 -2.17
C HIS A 63 -2.30 -3.07 -1.56
N MET A 64 -1.23 -2.92 -2.33
CA MET A 64 0.06 -2.40 -1.87
C MET A 64 -0.04 -1.02 -1.21
N VAL A 65 -0.88 -0.14 -1.76
CA VAL A 65 -1.12 1.19 -1.15
C VAL A 65 -1.70 1.08 0.25
N LEU A 66 -2.53 0.07 0.50
CA LEU A 66 -3.14 -0.16 1.81
C LEU A 66 -2.09 -0.57 2.86
N PHE A 67 -1.16 -1.43 2.49
CA PHE A 67 -0.07 -1.85 3.39
C PHE A 67 0.88 -0.70 3.71
N VAL A 68 1.23 0.12 2.72
CA VAL A 68 2.03 1.34 2.97
C VAL A 68 1.35 2.23 3.99
N ARG A 69 0.04 2.49 3.83
CA ARG A 69 -0.74 3.32 4.76
C ARG A 69 -0.80 2.69 6.16
N LEU A 70 -0.98 1.37 6.25
CA LEU A 70 -1.01 0.63 7.51
C LEU A 70 0.32 0.74 8.27
N HIS A 71 1.43 0.38 7.63
CA HIS A 71 2.74 0.41 8.26
C HIS A 71 3.17 1.84 8.62
N LEU A 72 2.86 2.82 7.78
CA LEU A 72 3.13 4.23 8.09
C LEU A 72 2.37 4.69 9.35
N LEU A 73 1.07 4.40 9.44
CA LEU A 73 0.27 4.78 10.59
C LEU A 73 0.69 4.04 11.87
N GLN A 74 1.01 2.75 11.77
CA GLN A 74 1.59 1.99 12.89
C GLN A 74 2.92 2.58 13.35
N ALA A 75 3.77 3.02 12.42
CA ALA A 75 5.04 3.64 12.76
C ALA A 75 4.88 4.97 13.51
N ILE A 76 3.94 5.80 13.06
CA ILE A 76 3.62 7.08 13.69
C ILE A 76 3.09 6.84 15.11
N VAL A 77 2.16 5.90 15.28
CA VAL A 77 1.64 5.53 16.61
C VAL A 77 2.75 4.99 17.51
N ALA A 78 3.63 4.13 17.00
CA ALA A 78 4.79 3.63 17.75
C ALA A 78 5.75 4.74 18.16
N TYR A 79 5.97 5.73 17.30
CA TYR A 79 6.81 6.90 17.59
C TYR A 79 6.23 7.74 18.74
N HIS A 80 4.93 8.04 18.71
CA HIS A 80 4.25 8.77 19.77
C HIS A 80 4.15 7.98 21.09
N ALA A 81 4.14 6.64 21.02
CA ALA A 81 4.20 5.76 22.19
C ALA A 81 5.63 5.59 22.76
N GLY A 82 6.65 6.26 22.21
CA GLY A 82 8.05 6.15 22.65
C GLY A 82 8.80 4.92 22.15
N ARG A 83 8.16 4.05 21.34
CA ARG A 83 8.74 2.83 20.77
C ARG A 83 9.50 3.15 19.47
N LYS A 84 10.61 3.86 19.60
CA LYS A 84 11.40 4.38 18.47
C LYS A 84 11.97 3.30 17.54
N THR A 85 12.35 2.15 18.09
CA THR A 85 12.86 1.01 17.32
C THR A 85 11.78 0.43 16.41
N ASP A 86 10.60 0.19 16.97
CA ASP A 86 9.45 -0.33 16.24
C ASP A 86 9.03 0.64 15.14
N ALA A 87 8.96 1.94 15.47
CA ALA A 87 8.65 2.99 14.52
C ALA A 87 9.62 3.00 13.34
N LYS A 88 10.92 2.86 13.60
CA LYS A 88 11.95 2.82 12.55
C LYS A 88 11.79 1.60 11.64
N ASN A 89 11.53 0.42 12.21
CA ASN A 89 11.32 -0.80 11.43
C ASN A 89 10.09 -0.70 10.54
N LEU A 90 8.97 -0.23 11.10
CA LEU A 90 7.71 -0.04 10.36
C LEU A 90 7.84 1.02 9.26
N LEU A 91 8.57 2.11 9.51
CA LEU A 91 8.89 3.09 8.47
C LEU A 91 9.73 2.48 7.34
N GLY A 92 10.72 1.65 7.66
CA GLY A 92 11.53 0.95 6.66
C GLY A 92 10.69 0.02 5.77
N MET A 93 9.71 -0.66 6.36
CA MET A 93 8.76 -1.49 5.61
C MET A 93 7.90 -0.64 4.68
N ALA A 94 7.29 0.44 5.19
CA ALA A 94 6.47 1.35 4.39
C ALA A 94 7.26 2.00 3.24
N GLU A 95 8.53 2.33 3.46
CA GLU A 95 9.41 2.89 2.44
C GLU A 95 9.68 1.89 1.30
N GLU A 96 10.03 0.65 1.64
CA GLU A 96 10.29 -0.39 0.64
C GLU A 96 9.03 -0.73 -0.16
N GLU A 97 7.87 -0.78 0.51
CA GLU A 97 6.58 -0.98 -0.13
C GLU A 97 6.22 0.17 -1.09
N ALA A 98 6.45 1.42 -0.68
CA ALA A 98 6.24 2.58 -1.53
C ALA A 98 7.20 2.58 -2.73
N ARG A 99 8.46 2.17 -2.52
CA ARG A 99 9.47 2.06 -3.57
C ARG A 99 9.08 1.03 -4.63
N MET A 100 8.57 -0.12 -4.22
CA MET A 100 8.08 -1.16 -5.14
C MET A 100 6.92 -0.70 -6.05
N MET A 101 6.16 0.33 -5.65
CA MET A 101 5.08 0.90 -6.46
C MET A 101 5.52 2.04 -7.37
N ARG A 102 6.76 2.53 -7.22
CA ARG A 102 7.25 3.65 -8.01
C ARG A 102 7.48 3.20 -9.46
N ILE A 103 6.94 3.97 -10.40
CA ILE A 103 7.26 3.80 -11.82
C ILE A 103 8.58 4.53 -12.09
N GLU A 104 9.57 3.79 -12.57
CA GLU A 104 10.85 4.38 -13.00
C GLU A 104 10.65 5.27 -14.24
N PRO A 105 11.07 6.55 -14.21
CA PRO A 105 10.90 7.47 -15.33
C PRO A 105 11.50 6.95 -16.63
N GLU A 106 12.66 6.28 -16.56
CA GLU A 106 13.37 5.75 -17.72
C GLU A 106 12.54 4.70 -18.44
N LYS A 107 11.88 3.81 -17.68
CA LYS A 107 10.99 2.77 -18.24
C LYS A 107 9.74 3.38 -18.87
N LEU A 108 9.20 4.42 -18.25
CA LEU A 108 8.07 5.17 -18.80
C LEU A 108 8.45 5.81 -20.15
N THR A 109 9.59 6.48 -20.21
CA THR A 109 10.11 7.08 -21.45
C THR A 109 10.34 6.02 -22.53
N GLN A 110 10.87 4.85 -22.17
CA GLN A 110 11.11 3.76 -23.12
C GLN A 110 9.83 3.30 -23.81
N ILE A 111 8.73 3.10 -23.07
CA ILE A 111 7.44 2.71 -23.66
C ILE A 111 6.84 3.87 -24.47
N MET A 112 6.99 5.12 -24.02
CA MET A 112 6.52 6.27 -24.80
C MET A 112 7.25 6.40 -26.15
N LEU A 113 8.56 6.09 -26.21
CA LEU A 113 9.33 6.09 -27.45
C LEU A 113 8.87 5.02 -28.46
N MET A 114 8.14 3.99 -28.00
CA MET A 114 7.51 3.00 -28.86
C MET A 114 6.19 3.49 -29.49
N GLY A 115 5.75 4.71 -29.17
CA GLY A 115 4.56 5.35 -29.74
C GLY A 115 3.32 5.34 -28.83
N TYR A 116 3.41 4.77 -27.63
CA TYR A 116 2.31 4.74 -26.68
C TYR A 116 2.16 6.07 -25.92
N THR A 117 0.93 6.40 -25.55
CA THR A 117 0.67 7.60 -24.75
C THR A 117 1.20 7.44 -23.33
N THR A 118 1.44 8.55 -22.65
CA THR A 118 1.89 8.56 -21.26
C THR A 118 0.90 7.84 -20.33
N THR A 119 -0.40 7.89 -20.63
CA THR A 119 -1.44 7.21 -19.84
C THR A 119 -1.38 5.70 -20.01
N GLU A 120 -1.24 5.22 -21.24
CA GLU A 120 -1.09 3.79 -21.54
C GLU A 120 0.20 3.25 -20.94
N ALA A 121 1.33 3.94 -21.13
CA ALA A 121 2.62 3.56 -20.59
C ALA A 121 2.59 3.47 -19.06
N ARG A 122 1.98 4.45 -18.38
CA ARG A 122 1.81 4.38 -16.92
C ARG A 122 0.92 3.22 -16.50
N ARG A 123 -0.20 3.00 -17.18
CA ARG A 123 -1.15 1.93 -16.81
C ARG A 123 -0.51 0.56 -17.03
N GLY A 124 0.13 0.33 -18.18
CA GLY A 124 0.87 -0.90 -18.49
C GLY A 124 1.97 -1.17 -17.48
N LEU A 125 2.84 -0.18 -17.19
CA LEU A 125 3.91 -0.35 -16.19
C LEU A 125 3.37 -0.63 -14.79
N ARG A 126 2.21 -0.10 -14.43
CA ARG A 126 1.59 -0.43 -13.15
C ARG A 126 1.10 -1.87 -13.12
N SER A 127 0.34 -2.29 -14.12
CA SER A 127 -0.16 -3.66 -14.23
C SER A 127 0.97 -4.69 -14.27
N ALA A 128 2.08 -4.35 -14.92
CA ALA A 128 3.25 -5.20 -15.11
C ALA A 128 4.33 -5.06 -14.03
N GLN A 129 4.06 -4.34 -12.92
CA GLN A 129 5.04 -4.12 -11.84
C GLN A 129 6.40 -3.60 -12.34
N GLY A 130 6.38 -2.72 -13.33
CA GLY A 130 7.57 -2.13 -13.93
C GLY A 130 8.33 -3.03 -14.90
N ASN A 131 7.77 -4.18 -15.32
CA ASN A 131 8.29 -4.97 -16.43
C ASN A 131 7.82 -4.35 -17.76
N ILE A 132 8.76 -4.07 -18.67
CA ILE A 132 8.45 -3.38 -19.94
C ILE A 132 7.74 -4.31 -20.92
N ASP A 133 8.20 -5.55 -21.05
CA ASP A 133 7.63 -6.50 -22.01
C ASP A 133 6.18 -6.85 -21.64
N GLN A 134 5.93 -7.14 -20.37
CA GLN A 134 4.58 -7.37 -19.85
C GLN A 134 3.71 -6.10 -19.91
N ALA A 135 4.30 -4.91 -19.77
CA ALA A 135 3.56 -3.66 -19.91
C ALA A 135 3.09 -3.44 -21.34
N ILE A 136 3.92 -3.77 -22.33
CA ILE A 136 3.57 -3.69 -23.75
C ILE A 136 2.49 -4.71 -24.09
N GLU A 137 2.63 -5.96 -23.63
CA GLU A 137 1.61 -6.99 -23.80
C GLU A 137 0.25 -6.53 -23.24
N PHE A 138 0.25 -5.97 -22.02
CA PHE A 138 -0.96 -5.39 -21.39
C PHE A 138 -1.54 -4.18 -22.13
N ILE A 139 -0.74 -3.40 -22.85
CA ILE A 139 -1.23 -2.24 -23.61
C ILE A 139 -1.88 -2.69 -24.94
N ILE A 140 -1.44 -3.82 -25.50
CA ILE A 140 -1.93 -4.37 -26.76
C ILE A 140 -3.20 -5.20 -26.57
N GLU A 141 -3.35 -5.90 -25.43
CA GLU A 141 -4.60 -6.55 -25.01
C GLU A 141 -5.75 -5.57 -24.77
#